data_AF-A0A7X2N2T7-F1
#
_entry.id   AF-A0A7X2N2T7-F1
#
_cell.length_a   1.000
_cell.length_b   1.000
_cell.length_c   1.000
_cell.angle_alpha   90.00
_cell.angle_beta   90.00
_cell.angle_gamma   90.00
#
_symmetry.space_group_name_H-M   'P 1'
#
loop_
_entity.id
_entity.type
_entity.pdbx_description
1 polymer ?
#
loop_
_entity_poly.entity_id
_entity_poly.type
_entity_poly.pdbx_seq_one_letter_code
_entity_poly.pdbx_strand_id
1 'polypeptide(L)' 'MHRLGISVYPEHSTFEKDSAYMELASKYGYSRIFTCLLSVKKPKEEIVKEFKQFVSKAHELGFIVAADTALLF' A
#
# COMPACT_ATOMS: atom_id res chain seq x y z
N MET A 1 -20.25 2.58 11.35
CA MET A 1 -20.36 2.21 9.91
C MET A 1 -19.22 1.27 9.56
N HIS A 2 -19.51 0.18 8.85
CA HIS A 2 -18.49 -0.76 8.38
C HIS A 2 -17.68 -0.13 7.25
N ARG A 3 -16.35 -0.29 7.26
CA ARG A 3 -15.45 0.16 6.18
C ARG A 3 -14.80 -1.07 5.56
N LEU A 4 -14.93 -1.21 4.25
CA LEU A 4 -14.23 -2.25 3.49
C LEU A 4 -12.81 -1.78 3.15
N GLY A 5 -11.87 -2.72 3.20
CA GLY A 5 -10.49 -2.50 2.86
C GLY A 5 -9.93 -3.62 1.99
N ILE A 6 -8.83 -3.31 1.31
CA ILE A 6 -8.05 -4.24 0.48
C ILE A 6 -6.68 -4.47 1.10
N SER A 7 -6.05 -5.60 0.81
CA SER A 7 -4.64 -5.85 1.15
C SER A 7 -3.79 -5.72 -0.10
N VAL A 8 -2.69 -4.97 -0.03
CA VAL A 8 -1.76 -4.76 -1.13
C VAL A 8 -0.33 -4.97 -0.65
N TYR A 9 0.45 -5.75 -1.40
CA TYR A 9 1.82 -6.14 -1.08
C TYR A 9 2.74 -5.73 -2.24
N PRO A 10 3.22 -4.47 -2.26
CA PRO A 10 3.98 -3.91 -3.39
C PRO A 10 5.23 -4.71 -3.77
N GLU A 11 5.82 -5.42 -2.81
CA GLU A 11 6.98 -6.28 -2.99
C GLU A 11 6.73 -7.49 -3.92
N HIS A 12 5.47 -7.83 -4.17
CA HIS A 12 5.06 -8.94 -5.02
C HIS A 12 4.39 -8.49 -6.34
N SER A 13 4.44 -7.19 -6.65
CA SER A 13 3.71 -6.58 -7.76
C SER A 13 4.53 -5.50 -8.46
N THR A 14 3.90 -4.71 -9.32
CA THR A 14 4.46 -3.47 -9.88
C THR A 14 3.59 -2.29 -9.50
N PHE A 15 4.19 -1.10 -9.42
CA PHE A 15 3.47 0.12 -9.05
C PHE A 15 2.24 0.37 -9.94
N GLU A 16 2.34 0.10 -11.24
CA GLU A 16 1.23 0.29 -12.18
C GLU A 16 0.06 -0.63 -11.88
N LYS A 17 0.33 -1.90 -11.54
CA LYS A 17 -0.71 -2.88 -11.20
C LYS A 17 -1.38 -2.52 -9.88
N ASP A 18 -0.58 -2.15 -8.88
CA ASP A 18 -1.11 -1.75 -7.57
C ASP A 18 -1.92 -0.47 -7.67
N SER A 19 -1.45 0.51 -8.45
CA SER A 19 -2.17 1.74 -8.74
C SER A 19 -3.52 1.47 -9.41
N ALA A 20 -3.54 0.64 -10.46
CA ALA A 20 -4.78 0.28 -11.14
C ALA A 20 -5.77 -0.45 -10.22
N TYR A 21 -5.26 -1.31 -9.33
CA TYR A 21 -6.07 -2.01 -8.34
C TYR A 21 -6.64 -1.07 -7.28
N MET A 22 -5.84 -0.12 -6.78
CA MET A 22 -6.32 0.92 -5.85
C MET A 22 -7.38 1.81 -6.49
N GLU A 23 -7.21 2.22 -7.74
CA GLU A 23 -8.20 3.02 -8.48
C GLU A 23 -9.53 2.27 -8.63
N LEU A 24 -9.45 0.98 -8.98
CA LEU A 24 -10.63 0.13 -9.10
C LEU A 24 -11.35 -0.02 -7.75
N ALA A 25 -10.60 -0.28 -6.67
CA ALA A 25 -11.17 -0.42 -5.33
C ALA A 25 -11.80 0.89 -4.83
N SER A 26 -11.17 2.05 -5.11
CA SER A 26 -11.69 3.37 -4.77
C SER A 26 -13.03 3.63 -5.49
N LYS A 27 -13.11 3.27 -6.79
CA LYS A 27 -14.35 3.35 -7.58
C LYS A 27 -15.50 2.53 -6.98
N TYR A 28 -15.20 1.42 -6.30
CA TYR A 28 -16.19 0.58 -5.61
C TYR A 28 -16.43 0.97 -4.13
N GLY A 29 -15.86 2.07 -3.65
CA GLY A 29 -16.12 2.60 -2.30
C GLY A 29 -15.28 1.96 -1.18
N TYR A 30 -14.22 1.23 -1.52
CA TYR A 30 -13.25 0.78 -0.51
C TYR A 30 -12.48 1.99 0.02
N SER A 31 -12.12 1.96 1.31
CA SER A 31 -11.57 3.15 1.98
C SER A 31 -10.41 2.86 2.94
N ARG A 32 -9.95 1.61 3.00
CA ARG A 32 -8.76 1.20 3.77
C ARG A 32 -7.84 0.31 2.95
N ILE A 33 -6.55 0.46 3.18
CA ILE A 33 -5.52 -0.43 2.64
C ILE A 33 -4.75 -0.99 3.81
N PHE A 34 -4.55 -2.30 3.82
CA PHE A 34 -3.58 -2.97 4.65
C PHE A 34 -2.38 -3.37 3.78
N THR A 35 -1.18 -3.13 4.25
CA THR A 35 0.06 -3.49 3.55
C THR A 35 1.10 -3.94 4.56
N CYS A 36 2.08 -4.72 4.11
CA CYS A 36 3.06 -5.34 4.95
C CYS A 36 4.46 -5.02 4.43
N LEU A 37 5.34 -4.52 5.29
CA LEU A 37 6.74 -4.23 4.98
C LEU A 37 7.65 -5.33 5.53
N LEU A 38 7.18 -6.58 5.52
CA LEU A 38 7.94 -7.72 6.03
C LEU A 38 8.78 -8.32 4.88
N SER A 39 10.09 -8.32 5.05
CA SER A 39 11.03 -9.11 4.23
C SER A 39 11.38 -8.58 2.83
N VAL A 40 11.61 -7.28 2.69
CA VAL A 40 12.21 -6.71 1.47
C VAL A 40 13.74 -6.74 1.56
N LYS A 41 14.40 -7.50 0.69
CA LYS A 41 15.87 -7.52 0.54
C LYS A 41 16.37 -6.41 -0.39
N LYS A 42 16.04 -5.16 -0.08
CA LYS A 42 16.48 -3.97 -0.82
C LYS A 42 17.15 -2.97 0.12
N PRO A 43 17.99 -2.05 -0.39
CA PRO A 43 18.48 -0.92 0.40
C PRO A 43 17.32 -0.15 1.03
N LYS A 44 17.51 0.32 2.27
CA LYS A 44 16.49 1.04 3.04
C LYS A 44 15.94 2.23 2.27
N GLU A 45 16.81 2.96 1.57
CA GLU A 45 16.46 4.16 0.80
C GLU A 45 15.51 3.85 -0.35
N GLU A 46 15.72 2.72 -1.02
CA GLU A 46 14.86 2.26 -2.11
C GLU A 46 13.48 1.84 -1.59
N ILE A 47 13.44 1.09 -0.49
CA ILE A 47 12.20 0.69 0.18
C ILE A 47 11.38 1.92 0.58
N VAL A 48 12.02 2.90 1.22
CA VAL A 48 11.34 4.13 1.65
C VAL A 48 10.80 4.91 0.45
N LYS A 49 11.54 4.97 -0.67
CA LYS A 49 11.10 5.66 -1.87
C LYS A 49 9.88 4.99 -2.50
N GLU A 50 9.93 3.68 -2.72
CA GLU A 50 8.84 2.88 -3.29
C GLU A 50 7.59 2.96 -2.40
N PHE A 51 7.76 2.78 -1.09
CA PHE A 51 6.68 2.83 -0.13
C PHE A 51 6.04 4.22 -0.06
N LYS A 52 6.85 5.28 -0.09
CA LYS A 52 6.33 6.66 -0.14
C LYS A 52 5.50 6.91 -1.39
N GLN A 53 5.95 6.43 -2.55
CA GLN A 53 5.20 6.55 -3.81
C GLN A 53 3.86 5.81 -3.74
N PHE A 54 3.85 4.60 -3.19
CA PHE A 54 2.64 3.81 -2.95
C PHE A 54 1.65 4.52 -2.02
N VAL A 55 2.11 4.96 -0.84
CA VAL A 55 1.26 5.64 0.16
C VAL A 55 0.71 6.96 -0.37
N SER A 56 1.51 7.74 -1.12
CA SER A 56 1.03 8.97 -1.75
C SER A 56 -0.15 8.70 -2.68
N LYS A 57 -0.03 7.69 -3.57
CA LYS A 57 -1.13 7.32 -4.48
C LYS A 57 -2.37 6.83 -3.74
N ALA A 58 -2.19 6.05 -2.67
CA ALA A 58 -3.29 5.61 -1.82
C ALA A 58 -4.04 6.80 -1.18
N HIS A 59 -3.32 7.78 -0.66
CA HIS A 59 -3.93 8.98 -0.05
C HIS A 59 -4.62 9.87 -1.08
N GLU A 60 -4.07 10.03 -2.29
CA GLU A 60 -4.73 10.73 -3.40
C GLU A 60 -6.10 10.13 -3.74
N LEU A 61 -6.24 8.80 -3.60
CA LEU A 61 -7.48 8.05 -3.83
C LEU A 61 -8.40 7.99 -2.61
N GLY A 62 -8.05 8.64 -1.50
CA GLY A 62 -8.86 8.72 -0.28
C GLY A 62 -8.76 7.51 0.66
N PHE A 63 -7.78 6.63 0.47
CA PHE A 63 -7.57 5.50 1.37
C PHE A 63 -6.89 5.91 2.68
N ILE A 64 -7.20 5.18 3.75
CA ILE A 64 -6.38 5.15 4.96
C ILE A 64 -5.48 3.91 4.87
N VAL A 65 -4.16 4.09 4.99
CA VAL A 65 -3.19 3.00 4.93
C VAL A 65 -2.80 2.56 6.34
N ALA A 66 -2.90 1.25 6.60
CA ALA A 66 -2.32 0.59 7.76
C ALA A 66 -1.15 -0.28 7.27
N ALA A 67 0.04 -0.02 7.80
CA ALA A 67 1.24 -0.75 7.46
C ALA A 67 1.63 -1.66 8.63
N ASP A 68 1.76 -2.95 8.37
CA ASP A 68 2.43 -3.89 9.25
C ASP A 68 3.93 -3.85 8.96
N THR A 69 4.74 -3.79 10.00
CA THR A 69 6.20 -3.67 9.91
C THR A 69 6.81 -4.58 10.95
N ALA A 70 7.90 -5.28 10.61
CA ALA A 70 8.67 -5.98 11.62
C ALA A 70 9.18 -4.96 12.64
N LEU A 71 9.14 -5.33 13.93
CA LEU A 71 9.99 -4.71 14.95
C LEU A 71 11.44 -4.99 14.53
N LEU A 72 12.02 -4.07 13.76
CA LEU A 72 13.44 -4.02 13.46
C LEU A 72 14.15 -3.66 14.78
N PHE A 73 14.49 -4.69 15.57
CA PHE A 73 15.54 -4.62 16.58
C PHE A 73 16.78 -5.34 16.04
#